data_AF-A0A959XMA7-F1
#
_entry.id   AF-A0A959XMA7-F1
#
_cell.length_a   1.000
_cell.length_b   1.000
_cell.length_c   1.000
_cell.angle_alpha   90.00
_cell.angle_beta   90.00
_cell.angle_gamma   90.00
#
_symmetry.space_group_name_H-M   'P 1'
#
loop_
_entity.id
_entity.type
_entity.pdbx_description
1 polymer ?
#
loop_
_entity_poly.entity_id
_entity_poly.type
_entity_poly.pdbx_seq_one_letter_code
_entity_poly.pdbx_strand_id
1 'polypeptide(L)'
;NNHFGIKCTPDWTGGRTYHDDDKKNDCFRKYKDAAQSYEDHAKFLQKPRYAALFQLRPTDYQGWAKGLKKAGYATDPNYPNKLIALIERYRLNDLDKGIDVAYKPAAKPTSGSGPAPSRSGKGGRSGGGEVMFGAGRAVQQFEGRIKYVVAKDGETFRKLADELEMTHGMLARWNDMDKDARLQEGQMIFIQPKRNTAKTESTHTVRAGETLWDISQRYGVKLKRLAKYNGLGERDALQAGQRIWLRKPR
;
A
#
# COMPACT_ATOMS: atom_id res chain seq x y z
N ASN A 1 -14.49 -1.59 14.59
CA ASN A 1 -13.81 -1.14 13.36
C ASN A 1 -13.42 0.34 13.38
N ASN A 2 -13.42 1.07 14.51
CA ASN A 2 -12.81 2.39 14.59
C ASN A 2 -11.37 2.22 15.11
N HIS A 3 -10.42 2.06 14.21
CA HIS A 3 -9.03 1.74 14.57
C HIS A 3 -8.23 2.95 15.10
N PHE A 4 -8.76 4.16 14.93
CA PHE A 4 -8.06 5.41 15.21
C PHE A 4 -8.69 6.23 16.34
N GLY A 5 -9.76 5.72 16.96
CA GLY A 5 -10.46 6.43 18.03
C GLY A 5 -11.11 7.74 17.58
N ILE A 6 -11.53 7.86 16.31
CA ILE A 6 -12.07 9.12 15.78
C ILE A 6 -13.40 9.44 16.46
N LYS A 7 -13.45 10.57 17.17
CA LYS A 7 -14.66 11.09 17.81
C LYS A 7 -15.69 11.57 16.77
N CYS A 8 -16.96 11.51 17.14
CA CYS A 8 -18.03 12.08 16.34
C CYS A 8 -17.85 13.59 16.25
N THR A 9 -18.04 14.14 15.06
CA THR A 9 -18.19 15.59 14.86
C THR A 9 -19.67 15.90 14.61
N PRO A 10 -20.13 17.16 14.76
CA PRO A 10 -21.54 17.49 14.55
C PRO A 10 -22.07 17.11 13.15
N ASP A 11 -21.20 17.16 12.14
CA ASP A 11 -21.46 16.77 10.75
C ASP A 11 -21.41 15.25 10.50
N TRP A 12 -21.07 14.43 11.50
CA TRP A 12 -20.98 12.99 11.33
C TRP A 12 -22.37 12.35 11.25
N THR A 13 -22.70 11.79 10.09
CA THR A 13 -23.97 11.11 9.81
C THR A 13 -23.89 9.58 9.82
N GLY A 14 -22.69 9.02 9.97
CA GLY A 14 -22.47 7.58 10.00
C GLY A 14 -22.79 6.91 11.34
N GLY A 15 -22.43 5.64 11.45
CA GLY A 15 -22.65 4.86 12.67
C GLY A 15 -21.94 5.48 13.88
N ARG A 16 -22.50 5.31 15.07
CA ARG A 16 -21.95 5.83 16.33
C ARG A 16 -21.78 4.69 17.32
N THR A 17 -20.79 4.83 18.19
CA THR A 17 -20.58 4.03 19.40
C THR A 17 -20.17 4.98 20.52
N TYR A 18 -20.43 4.61 21.76
CA TYR A 18 -20.16 5.48 22.90
C TYR A 18 -19.28 4.77 23.92
N HIS A 19 -18.28 5.47 24.42
CA HIS A 19 -17.31 4.99 25.38
C HIS A 19 -16.90 6.12 26.31
N ASP A 20 -16.54 5.81 27.55
CA ASP A 20 -15.98 6.81 28.48
C ASP A 20 -14.50 7.02 28.13
N ASP A 21 -14.12 8.26 27.79
CA ASP A 21 -12.75 8.63 27.41
C ASP A 21 -12.33 9.96 28.06
N ASP A 22 -12.70 11.12 27.49
CA ASP A 22 -12.53 12.43 28.12
C ASP A 22 -13.72 12.80 29.00
N LYS A 23 -14.91 12.43 28.53
CA LYS A 23 -16.18 12.61 29.24
C LYS A 23 -16.92 11.29 29.26
N LYS A 24 -17.85 11.19 30.22
CA LYS A 24 -18.81 10.09 30.24
C LYS A 24 -19.60 10.11 28.93
N ASN A 25 -19.71 8.95 28.29
CA ASN A 25 -20.46 8.73 27.06
C ASN A 25 -19.93 9.56 25.87
N ASP A 26 -18.61 9.63 25.69
CA ASP A 26 -18.00 10.24 24.51
C ASP A 26 -18.42 9.48 23.24
N CYS A 27 -18.81 10.23 22.20
CA CYS A 27 -19.23 9.66 20.93
C CYS A 27 -18.03 9.38 20.03
N PHE A 28 -17.96 8.16 19.52
CA PHE A 28 -16.99 7.70 18.53
C PHE A 28 -17.68 7.23 17.26
N ARG A 29 -17.02 7.47 16.13
CA ARG A 29 -17.49 6.98 14.83
C ARG A 29 -17.47 5.46 14.80
N LYS A 30 -18.45 4.82 14.13
CA LYS A 30 -18.53 3.37 13.92
C LYS A 30 -18.60 3.10 12.42
N TYR A 31 -17.72 2.20 11.97
CA TYR A 31 -17.58 1.84 10.56
C TYR A 31 -17.98 0.39 10.31
N LYS A 32 -18.40 0.08 9.08
CA LYS A 32 -18.80 -1.29 8.70
C LYS A 32 -17.60 -2.23 8.63
N ASP A 33 -16.46 -1.74 8.17
CA ASP A 33 -15.21 -2.48 8.01
C ASP A 33 -14.01 -1.60 8.41
N ALA A 34 -12.84 -2.23 8.50
CA ALA A 34 -11.60 -1.51 8.82
C ALA A 34 -11.29 -0.45 7.76
N ALA A 35 -11.42 -0.77 6.46
CA ALA A 35 -11.03 0.12 5.36
C ALA A 35 -11.70 1.51 5.45
N GLN A 36 -12.99 1.57 5.76
CA GLN A 36 -13.70 2.84 5.98
C GLN A 36 -13.08 3.71 7.08
N SER A 37 -12.58 3.10 8.16
CA SER A 37 -11.91 3.85 9.23
C SER A 37 -10.56 4.40 8.81
N TYR A 38 -9.80 3.70 7.96
CA TYR A 38 -8.53 4.19 7.42
C TYR A 38 -8.77 5.35 6.45
N GLU A 39 -9.77 5.22 5.57
CA GLU A 39 -10.14 6.29 4.62
C GLU A 39 -10.62 7.55 5.36
N ASP A 40 -11.47 7.40 6.37
CA ASP A 40 -11.97 8.53 7.15
C ASP A 40 -10.86 9.17 8.02
N HIS A 41 -9.95 8.36 8.57
CA HIS A 41 -8.76 8.88 9.26
C HIS A 41 -7.86 9.70 8.32
N ALA A 42 -7.62 9.23 7.10
CA ALA A 42 -6.85 9.97 6.11
C ALA A 42 -7.50 11.33 5.80
N LYS A 43 -8.82 11.37 5.58
CA LYS A 43 -9.58 12.62 5.39
C LYS A 43 -9.57 13.51 6.64
N PHE A 44 -9.65 12.92 7.82
CA PHE A 44 -9.60 13.65 9.08
C PHE A 44 -8.27 14.39 9.25
N LEU A 45 -7.15 13.76 8.90
CA LEU A 45 -5.83 14.40 8.92
C LEU A 45 -5.65 15.44 7.82
N GLN A 46 -6.43 15.43 6.74
CA GLN A 46 -6.38 16.50 5.72
C GLN A 46 -7.00 17.83 6.16
N LYS A 47 -7.63 17.89 7.35
CA LYS A 47 -8.21 19.14 7.87
C LYS A 47 -7.12 20.21 8.09
N PRO A 48 -7.43 21.52 7.89
CA PRO A 48 -6.44 22.60 7.95
C PRO A 48 -5.56 22.63 9.22
N ARG A 49 -6.14 22.27 10.39
CA ARG A 49 -5.42 22.22 11.67
C ARG A 49 -4.19 21.28 11.68
N TYR A 50 -4.15 20.31 10.78
CA TYR A 50 -3.07 19.33 10.66
C TYR A 50 -2.11 19.64 9.50
N ALA A 51 -2.38 20.67 8.68
CA ALA A 51 -1.63 20.94 7.45
C ALA A 51 -0.11 21.10 7.68
N ALA A 52 0.29 21.66 8.83
CA ALA A 52 1.70 21.81 9.19
C ALA A 52 2.44 20.48 9.36
N LEU A 53 1.74 19.39 9.72
CA LEU A 53 2.34 18.05 9.86
C LEU A 53 2.85 17.50 8.53
N PHE A 54 2.17 17.83 7.43
CA PHE A 54 2.56 17.40 6.09
C PHE A 54 3.80 18.13 5.55
N GLN A 55 4.33 19.11 6.29
CA GLN A 55 5.65 19.71 6.00
C GLN A 55 6.79 18.89 6.64
N LEU A 56 6.47 18.00 7.58
CA LEU A 56 7.44 17.10 8.18
C LEU A 56 7.75 15.97 7.22
N ARG A 57 8.96 15.41 7.32
CA ARG A 57 9.27 14.15 6.64
C ARG A 57 8.29 13.08 7.12
N PRO A 58 7.73 12.22 6.25
CA PRO A 58 6.86 11.13 6.68
C PRO A 58 7.50 10.18 7.70
N THR A 59 8.83 10.08 7.69
CA THR A 59 9.62 9.26 8.63
C THR A 59 9.94 9.97 9.95
N ASP A 60 9.58 11.25 10.12
CA ASP A 60 9.77 12.00 11.37
C ASP A 60 8.64 11.71 12.38
N TYR A 61 8.57 10.46 12.84
CA TYR A 61 7.50 10.03 13.74
C TYR A 61 7.46 10.83 15.05
N GLN A 62 8.60 11.36 15.52
CA GLN A 62 8.68 12.20 16.71
C GLN A 62 8.03 13.58 16.47
N GLY A 63 8.34 14.22 15.35
CA GLY A 63 7.70 15.46 14.91
C GLY A 63 6.20 15.28 14.70
N TRP A 64 5.80 14.19 14.05
CA TRP A 64 4.40 13.82 13.86
C TRP A 64 3.67 13.63 15.19
N ALA A 65 4.23 12.87 16.14
CA ALA A 65 3.61 12.63 17.44
C ALA A 65 3.37 13.93 18.22
N LYS A 66 4.38 14.82 18.27
CA LYS A 66 4.29 16.13 18.93
C LYS A 66 3.29 17.05 18.22
N GLY A 67 3.34 17.10 16.90
CA GLY A 67 2.46 17.95 16.10
C GLY A 67 1.01 17.50 16.12
N LEU A 68 0.72 16.19 16.14
CA LEU A 68 -0.63 15.64 16.31
C LEU A 68 -1.24 16.11 17.64
N LYS A 69 -0.47 16.03 18.73
CA LYS A 69 -0.89 16.55 20.04
C LYS A 69 -1.13 18.05 19.99
N LYS A 70 -0.18 18.82 19.45
CA LYS A 70 -0.29 20.28 19.32
C LYS A 70 -1.50 20.70 18.49
N ALA A 71 -1.78 19.96 17.42
CA ALA A 71 -2.95 20.17 16.58
C ALA A 71 -4.25 19.77 17.26
N GLY A 72 -4.22 19.10 18.42
CA GLY A 72 -5.35 18.70 19.26
C GLY A 72 -5.99 17.37 18.86
N TYR A 73 -5.20 16.44 18.31
CA TYR A 73 -5.64 15.07 17.99
C TYR A 73 -6.00 14.28 19.26
N ALA A 74 -5.22 14.48 20.33
CA ALA A 74 -5.37 13.79 21.61
C ALA A 74 -5.40 14.80 22.78
N THR A 75 -6.20 14.50 23.79
CA THR A 75 -6.34 15.28 25.04
C THR A 75 -5.29 14.93 26.08
N ASP A 76 -4.81 13.67 26.09
CA ASP A 76 -3.72 13.22 26.97
C ASP A 76 -2.43 14.03 26.73
N PRO A 77 -1.86 14.72 27.75
CA PRO A 77 -0.63 15.48 27.61
C PRO A 77 0.59 14.59 27.27
N ASN A 78 0.60 13.33 27.70
CA ASN A 78 1.67 12.37 27.46
C ASN A 78 1.51 11.57 26.16
N TYR A 79 0.50 11.87 25.35
CA TYR A 79 0.24 11.17 24.08
C TYR A 79 1.49 11.05 23.18
N PRO A 80 2.28 12.12 22.93
CA PRO A 80 3.47 12.00 22.09
C PRO A 80 4.49 11.00 22.64
N ASN A 81 4.75 11.05 23.95
CA ASN A 81 5.74 10.20 24.60
C ASN A 81 5.31 8.73 24.57
N LYS A 82 4.02 8.44 24.77
CA LYS A 82 3.47 7.08 24.66
C LYS A 82 3.65 6.53 23.25
N LEU A 83 3.34 7.32 22.22
CA LEU A 83 3.48 6.91 20.83
C LEU A 83 4.94 6.67 20.44
N ILE A 84 5.82 7.62 20.79
CA ILE A 84 7.27 7.52 20.57
C ILE A 84 7.83 6.27 21.25
N ALA A 85 7.50 6.06 22.54
CA ALA A 85 7.96 4.90 23.30
C ALA A 85 7.52 3.57 22.68
N LEU A 86 6.31 3.48 22.12
CA LEU A 86 5.85 2.28 21.40
C LEU A 86 6.64 2.06 20.12
N ILE A 87 6.84 3.11 19.32
CA ILE A 87 7.61 3.03 18.06
C ILE A 87 9.03 2.59 18.34
N GLU A 88 9.68 3.15 19.35
CA GLU A 88 11.05 2.82 19.73
C GLU A 88 11.16 1.41 20.33
N ARG A 89 10.27 1.04 21.26
CA ARG A 89 10.24 -0.29 21.90
C ARG A 89 10.14 -1.41 20.88
N TYR A 90 9.27 -1.25 19.89
CA TYR A 90 9.03 -2.27 18.86
C TYR A 90 9.85 -2.02 17.59
N ARG A 91 10.72 -1.00 17.59
CA ARG A 91 11.56 -0.61 16.46
C ARG A 91 10.75 -0.45 15.17
N LEU A 92 9.55 0.12 15.26
CA LEU A 92 8.63 0.22 14.11
C LEU A 92 9.18 1.14 13.03
N ASN A 93 9.97 2.14 13.41
CA ASN A 93 10.69 3.03 12.49
C ASN A 93 11.73 2.30 11.62
N ASP A 94 12.15 1.08 11.99
CA ASP A 94 12.99 0.27 11.11
C ASP A 94 12.22 -0.21 9.87
N LEU A 95 10.89 -0.31 9.93
CA LEU A 95 10.05 -0.67 8.79
C LEU A 95 9.98 0.45 7.74
N ASP A 96 10.29 1.68 8.14
CA ASP A 96 10.31 2.84 7.25
C ASP A 96 11.65 2.96 6.50
N LYS A 97 12.69 2.20 6.90
CA LYS A 97 14.00 2.20 6.26
C LYS A 97 13.91 1.59 4.86
N GLY A 98 14.45 2.28 3.86
CA GLY A 98 14.41 1.85 2.45
C GLY A 98 13.09 2.17 1.74
N ILE A 99 12.10 2.72 2.45
CA ILE A 99 10.93 3.34 1.84
C ILE A 99 11.28 4.80 1.55
N ASP A 100 11.60 5.11 0.30
CA ASP A 100 11.68 6.51 -0.14
C ASP A 100 10.25 7.00 -0.42
N VAL A 101 9.60 7.43 0.67
CA VAL A 101 8.32 8.13 0.64
C VAL A 101 8.62 9.56 0.20
N ALA A 102 8.65 9.76 -1.11
CA ALA A 102 8.68 11.09 -1.72
C ALA A 102 7.31 11.76 -1.53
N TYR A 103 6.97 12.10 -0.28
CA TYR A 103 5.84 12.99 -0.03
C TYR A 103 6.30 14.40 -0.43
N LYS A 104 5.97 14.79 -1.67
CA LYS A 104 5.95 16.20 -2.04
C LYS A 104 4.69 16.78 -1.41
N PRO A 105 4.77 17.62 -0.36
CA PRO A 105 3.59 18.38 0.04
C PRO A 105 3.08 19.09 -1.20
N ALA A 106 1.81 18.87 -1.56
CA ALA A 106 1.17 19.68 -2.57
C ALA A 106 1.44 21.14 -2.21
N ALA A 107 1.95 21.91 -3.17
CA ALA A 107 2.20 23.34 -2.99
C ALA A 107 0.97 23.98 -2.33
N LYS A 108 1.20 24.89 -1.37
CA LYS A 108 0.13 25.56 -0.60
C LYS A 108 -1.05 25.88 -1.53
N PRO A 109 -2.30 25.55 -1.18
CA PRO A 109 -3.43 26.12 -1.90
C PRO A 109 -3.36 27.63 -1.69
N THR A 110 -2.89 28.34 -2.71
CA THR A 110 -3.13 29.77 -2.84
C THR A 110 -4.63 29.95 -2.80
N SER A 111 -5.11 30.78 -1.88
CA SER A 111 -6.51 31.17 -1.73
C SER A 111 -7.08 31.59 -3.08
N GLY A 112 -7.78 30.66 -3.73
CA GLY A 112 -8.43 30.84 -5.01
C GLY A 112 -9.70 30.02 -5.00
N SER A 113 -10.82 30.70 -4.84
CA SER A 113 -12.17 30.17 -4.99
C SER A 113 -12.32 29.47 -6.35
N GLY A 114 -12.56 28.16 -6.35
CA GLY A 114 -12.88 27.35 -7.52
C GLY A 114 -13.63 26.08 -7.09
N PRO A 115 -14.65 25.62 -7.85
CA PRO A 115 -15.72 24.79 -7.30
C PRO A 115 -15.30 23.33 -7.09
N ALA A 116 -15.94 22.71 -6.08
CA ALA A 116 -15.75 21.32 -5.67
C ALA A 116 -16.09 20.33 -6.80
N PRO A 117 -15.33 19.22 -6.96
CA PRO A 117 -15.72 18.16 -7.87
C PRO A 117 -16.90 17.37 -7.27
N SER A 118 -17.99 17.39 -8.03
CA SER A 118 -19.20 16.58 -7.88
C SER A 118 -18.87 15.08 -7.75
N ARG A 119 -19.43 14.44 -6.72
CA ARG A 119 -19.50 12.99 -6.57
C ARG A 119 -20.79 12.47 -7.19
N SER A 120 -20.68 11.58 -8.18
CA SER A 120 -21.75 10.65 -8.53
C SER A 120 -21.18 9.38 -9.15
N GLY A 121 -21.63 8.21 -8.65
CA GLY A 121 -21.25 6.91 -9.18
C GLY A 121 -21.56 5.75 -8.23
N LYS A 122 -22.83 5.36 -8.17
CA LYS A 122 -23.33 4.14 -7.49
C LYS A 122 -22.71 2.87 -8.09
N GLY A 123 -22.58 1.84 -7.26
CA GLY A 123 -21.94 0.58 -7.60
C GLY A 123 -22.62 -0.25 -8.68
N GLY A 124 -21.79 -1.09 -9.32
CA GLY A 124 -22.17 -2.21 -10.16
C GLY A 124 -21.13 -3.32 -10.00
N ARG A 125 -21.59 -4.53 -9.74
CA ARG A 125 -20.79 -5.74 -9.50
C ARG A 125 -20.99 -6.65 -10.71
N SER A 126 -19.99 -6.81 -11.58
CA SER A 126 -19.68 -8.05 -12.34
C SER A 126 -18.59 -7.80 -13.40
N GLY A 127 -17.73 -8.79 -13.61
CA GLY A 127 -17.07 -9.05 -14.91
C GLY A 127 -15.79 -8.27 -15.21
N GLY A 128 -14.63 -8.88 -14.89
CA GLY A 128 -13.37 -8.76 -15.66
C GLY A 128 -12.83 -7.38 -16.09
N GLY A 129 -13.30 -6.28 -15.51
CA GLY A 129 -13.02 -4.93 -15.98
C GLY A 129 -11.87 -4.26 -15.25
N GLU A 130 -11.08 -3.52 -16.01
CA GLU A 130 -9.99 -2.66 -15.55
C GLU A 130 -10.42 -1.83 -14.34
N VAL A 131 -9.63 -1.89 -13.27
CA VAL A 131 -9.83 -1.02 -12.11
C VAL A 131 -8.88 0.16 -12.28
N MET A 132 -9.39 1.39 -12.32
CA MET A 132 -8.52 2.56 -12.39
C MET A 132 -7.90 2.81 -11.01
N PHE A 133 -6.56 2.85 -10.92
CA PHE A 133 -5.83 3.30 -9.74
C PHE A 133 -5.13 4.62 -10.02
N GLY A 134 -5.19 5.54 -9.05
CA GLY A 134 -4.53 6.85 -9.13
C GLY A 134 -4.93 7.64 -10.38
N ALA A 135 -3.96 8.33 -10.99
CA ALA A 135 -4.15 9.27 -12.11
C ALA A 135 -4.59 8.64 -13.45
N GLY A 136 -5.12 7.41 -13.45
CA GLY A 136 -5.75 6.78 -14.60
C GLY A 136 -5.00 5.60 -15.22
N ARG A 137 -4.10 4.93 -14.49
CA ARG A 137 -3.48 3.68 -14.98
C ARG A 137 -4.51 2.55 -14.99
N ALA A 138 -4.61 1.86 -16.13
CA ALA A 138 -5.40 0.64 -16.24
C ALA A 138 -4.78 -0.49 -15.40
N VAL A 139 -5.50 -0.94 -14.36
CA VAL A 139 -5.10 -2.11 -13.57
C VAL A 139 -5.80 -3.35 -14.09
N GLN A 140 -5.00 -4.35 -14.40
CA GLN A 140 -5.43 -5.66 -14.85
C GLN A 140 -5.36 -6.69 -13.71
N GLN A 141 -6.01 -7.84 -13.90
CA GLN A 141 -5.98 -8.95 -12.95
C GLN A 141 -5.33 -10.18 -13.55
N PHE A 142 -4.26 -10.65 -12.91
CA PHE A 142 -3.63 -11.93 -13.20
C PHE A 142 -4.42 -13.06 -12.52
N GLU A 143 -4.90 -14.01 -13.32
CA GLU A 143 -5.73 -15.16 -12.90
C GLU A 143 -6.94 -14.79 -12.03
N GLY A 144 -7.44 -13.54 -12.13
CA GLY A 144 -8.52 -13.00 -11.30
C GLY A 144 -8.18 -12.82 -9.82
N ARG A 145 -6.90 -12.82 -9.43
CA ARG A 145 -6.48 -12.82 -8.01
C ARG A 145 -5.29 -11.94 -7.64
N ILE A 146 -4.52 -11.43 -8.59
CA ILE A 146 -3.41 -10.51 -8.31
C ILE A 146 -3.51 -9.34 -9.27
N LYS A 147 -3.53 -8.12 -8.75
CA LYS A 147 -3.55 -6.92 -9.58
C LYS A 147 -2.16 -6.61 -10.13
N TYR A 148 -2.10 -6.21 -11.39
CA TYR A 148 -0.87 -5.77 -12.06
C TYR A 148 -1.17 -4.65 -13.05
N VAL A 149 -0.11 -3.96 -13.47
CA VAL A 149 -0.12 -2.95 -14.53
C VAL A 149 0.94 -3.31 -15.56
N VAL A 150 0.81 -2.80 -16.77
CA VAL A 150 1.82 -2.95 -17.81
C VAL A 150 2.72 -1.72 -17.79
N ALA A 151 4.03 -1.94 -17.70
CA ALA A 151 5.03 -0.88 -17.74
C ALA A 151 5.13 -0.24 -19.14
N LYS A 152 5.29 1.09 -19.16
CA LYS A 152 5.54 1.86 -20.38
C LYS A 152 7.05 1.96 -20.63
N ASP A 153 7.44 2.31 -21.85
CA ASP A 153 8.85 2.51 -22.21
C ASP A 153 9.54 3.55 -21.30
N GLY A 154 10.77 3.25 -20.89
CA GLY A 154 11.57 4.09 -20.02
C GLY A 154 10.99 4.35 -18.62
N GLU A 155 9.97 3.58 -18.20
CA GLU A 155 9.34 3.73 -16.89
C GLU A 155 10.23 3.22 -15.75
N THR A 156 10.05 3.82 -14.57
CA THR A 156 10.72 3.40 -13.33
C THR A 156 9.66 3.07 -12.29
N PHE A 157 10.00 2.25 -11.29
CA PHE A 157 9.10 2.01 -10.16
C PHE A 157 8.70 3.32 -9.47
N ARG A 158 9.57 4.33 -9.44
CA ARG A 158 9.26 5.64 -8.85
C ARG A 158 8.10 6.32 -9.56
N LYS A 159 8.21 6.52 -10.87
CA LYS A 159 7.16 7.15 -11.68
C LYS A 159 5.84 6.37 -11.58
N LEU A 160 5.92 5.04 -11.69
CA LEU A 160 4.75 4.18 -11.60
C LEU A 160 4.08 4.26 -10.23
N ALA A 161 4.86 4.28 -9.16
CA ALA A 161 4.33 4.36 -7.80
C ALA A 161 3.71 5.73 -7.51
N ASP A 162 4.32 6.82 -7.99
CA ASP A 162 3.75 8.16 -7.90
C ASP A 162 2.37 8.21 -8.60
N GLU A 163 2.26 7.62 -9.79
CA GLU A 163 0.99 7.54 -10.55
C GLU A 163 -0.09 6.73 -9.82
N LEU A 164 0.30 5.64 -9.15
CA LEU A 164 -0.60 4.74 -8.43
C LEU A 164 -0.87 5.15 -6.98
N GLU A 165 -0.24 6.23 -6.50
CA GLU A 165 -0.24 6.62 -5.08
C GLU A 165 0.26 5.50 -4.15
N MET A 166 1.32 4.81 -4.56
CA MET A 166 1.95 3.70 -3.85
C MET A 166 3.42 4.00 -3.53
N THR A 167 4.08 3.13 -2.77
CA THR A 167 5.52 3.23 -2.53
C THR A 167 6.28 2.39 -3.56
N HIS A 168 7.23 3.00 -4.26
CA HIS A 168 8.00 2.32 -5.31
C HIS A 168 8.82 1.14 -4.78
N GLY A 169 9.36 1.25 -3.55
CA GLY A 169 10.03 0.14 -2.89
C GLY A 169 9.11 -1.06 -2.63
N MET A 170 7.82 -0.83 -2.36
CA MET A 170 6.85 -1.92 -2.21
C MET A 170 6.52 -2.57 -3.54
N LEU A 171 6.35 -1.79 -4.61
CA LEU A 171 6.20 -2.33 -5.97
C LEU A 171 7.40 -3.18 -6.36
N ALA A 172 8.61 -2.64 -6.22
CA ALA A 172 9.84 -3.36 -6.53
C ALA A 172 9.98 -4.67 -5.73
N ARG A 173 9.68 -4.63 -4.42
CA ARG A 173 9.68 -5.81 -3.56
C ARG A 173 8.70 -6.89 -4.01
N TRP A 174 7.48 -6.53 -4.44
CA TRP A 174 6.52 -7.53 -4.92
C TRP A 174 6.90 -8.15 -6.25
N ASN A 175 7.71 -7.44 -7.04
CA ASN A 175 8.23 -7.91 -8.31
C ASN A 175 9.62 -8.54 -8.17
N ASP A 176 10.15 -8.69 -6.95
CA ASP A 176 11.49 -9.24 -6.68
C ASP A 176 12.59 -8.51 -7.49
N MET A 177 12.48 -7.18 -7.60
CA MET A 177 13.39 -6.32 -8.37
C MET A 177 14.03 -5.25 -7.48
N ASP A 178 15.15 -4.69 -7.96
CA ASP A 178 15.72 -3.47 -7.38
C ASP A 178 14.75 -2.30 -7.57
N LYS A 179 14.65 -1.43 -6.55
CA LYS A 179 13.73 -0.29 -6.55
C LYS A 179 14.10 0.79 -7.57
N ASP A 180 15.36 0.83 -7.97
CA ASP A 180 15.92 1.77 -8.94
C ASP A 180 16.07 1.10 -10.33
N ALA A 181 15.60 -0.15 -10.49
CA ALA A 181 15.60 -0.85 -11.78
C ALA A 181 14.72 -0.12 -12.81
N ARG A 182 15.19 -0.12 -14.06
CA ARG A 182 14.40 0.30 -15.22
C ARG A 182 13.43 -0.79 -15.61
N LEU A 183 12.20 -0.39 -15.91
CA LEU A 183 11.16 -1.31 -16.38
C LEU A 183 11.22 -1.40 -17.91
N GLN A 184 10.97 -2.60 -18.42
CA GLN A 184 10.85 -2.81 -19.87
C GLN A 184 9.42 -2.51 -20.32
N GLU A 185 9.26 -1.96 -21.52
CA GLU A 185 7.94 -1.77 -22.11
C GLU A 185 7.21 -3.13 -22.22
N GLY A 186 5.93 -3.14 -21.86
CA GLY A 186 5.12 -4.37 -21.89
C GLY A 186 5.33 -5.28 -20.67
N GLN A 187 6.28 -4.98 -19.79
CA GLN A 187 6.54 -5.79 -18.60
C GLN A 187 5.36 -5.71 -17.63
N MET A 188 4.89 -6.87 -17.16
CA MET A 188 3.89 -6.94 -16.11
C MET A 188 4.51 -6.57 -14.75
N ILE A 189 3.92 -5.59 -14.09
CA ILE A 189 4.32 -5.12 -12.77
C ILE A 189 3.20 -5.39 -11.78
N PHE A 190 3.40 -6.33 -10.87
CA PHE A 190 2.46 -6.61 -9.82
C PHE A 190 2.36 -5.45 -8.84
N ILE A 191 1.13 -4.99 -8.61
CA ILE A 191 0.81 -3.92 -7.65
C ILE A 191 0.16 -4.49 -6.38
N GLN A 192 0.31 -5.79 -6.18
CA GLN A 192 -0.07 -6.55 -5.00
C GLN A 192 0.94 -7.67 -4.76
N PRO A 193 1.06 -8.20 -3.53
CA PRO A 193 1.93 -9.34 -3.29
C PRO A 193 1.56 -10.55 -4.16
N LYS A 194 2.56 -11.14 -4.82
CA LYS A 194 2.44 -12.45 -5.47
C LYS A 194 1.97 -13.52 -4.47
N ARG A 195 1.43 -14.63 -4.98
CA ARG A 195 0.88 -15.72 -4.16
C ARG A 195 1.95 -16.74 -3.80
N ASN A 196 1.67 -17.59 -2.81
CA ASN A 196 2.62 -18.63 -2.43
C ASN A 196 2.65 -19.80 -3.41
N THR A 197 1.58 -19.99 -4.19
CA THR A 197 1.45 -21.07 -5.18
C THR A 197 0.74 -20.57 -6.44
N ALA A 198 1.01 -21.23 -7.57
CA ALA A 198 0.25 -21.03 -8.80
C ALA A 198 -1.21 -21.48 -8.61
N LYS A 199 -2.14 -20.91 -9.40
CA LYS A 199 -3.56 -21.25 -9.30
C LYS A 199 -3.84 -22.58 -9.98
N THR A 200 -3.49 -22.68 -11.26
CA THR A 200 -3.80 -23.84 -12.11
C THR A 200 -2.65 -24.83 -12.11
N GLU A 201 -1.46 -24.40 -12.50
CA GLU A 201 -0.33 -25.30 -12.75
C GLU A 201 0.33 -25.80 -11.46
N SER A 202 0.80 -27.05 -11.48
CA SER A 202 1.59 -27.64 -10.40
C SER A 202 3.09 -27.57 -10.67
N THR A 203 3.47 -27.59 -11.94
CA THR A 203 4.87 -27.54 -12.39
C THR A 203 5.04 -26.71 -13.65
N HIS A 204 6.28 -26.29 -13.90
CA HIS A 204 6.72 -25.65 -15.12
C HIS A 204 7.95 -26.38 -15.67
N THR A 205 8.07 -26.49 -16.99
CA THR A 205 9.28 -27.02 -17.65
C THR A 205 10.08 -25.85 -18.18
N VAL A 206 11.30 -25.68 -17.67
CA VAL A 206 12.20 -24.55 -17.95
C VAL A 206 12.51 -24.44 -19.43
N ARG A 207 12.36 -23.24 -19.99
CA ARG A 207 12.79 -22.90 -21.34
C ARG A 207 14.27 -22.50 -21.38
N ALA A 208 14.89 -22.57 -22.55
CA ALA A 208 16.28 -22.16 -22.71
C ALA A 208 16.49 -20.69 -22.27
N GLY A 209 17.44 -20.46 -21.36
CA GLY A 209 17.77 -19.15 -20.81
C GLY A 209 16.79 -18.59 -19.77
N GLU A 210 15.76 -19.34 -19.40
CA GLU A 210 14.74 -18.87 -18.45
C GLU A 210 15.23 -18.94 -17.01
N THR A 211 14.95 -17.89 -16.23
CA THR A 211 15.32 -17.79 -14.82
C THR A 211 14.15 -18.14 -13.91
N LEU A 212 14.45 -18.42 -12.64
CA LEU A 212 13.42 -18.62 -11.63
C LEU A 212 12.57 -17.35 -11.41
N TRP A 213 13.15 -16.17 -11.64
CA TRP A 213 12.44 -14.89 -11.62
C TRP A 213 11.43 -14.79 -12.77
N ASP A 214 11.77 -15.21 -13.98
CA ASP A 214 10.84 -15.22 -15.12
C ASP A 214 9.62 -16.11 -14.83
N ILE A 215 9.87 -17.31 -14.28
CA ILE A 215 8.82 -18.24 -13.86
C ILE A 215 7.98 -17.63 -12.74
N SER A 216 8.63 -16.94 -11.80
CA SER A 216 7.96 -16.23 -10.71
C SER A 216 7.00 -15.15 -11.22
N GLN A 217 7.41 -14.35 -12.20
CA GLN A 217 6.54 -13.34 -12.82
C GLN A 217 5.42 -13.99 -13.64
N ARG A 218 5.74 -15.00 -14.45
CA ARG A 218 4.79 -15.69 -15.33
C ARG A 218 3.61 -16.29 -14.57
N TYR A 219 3.85 -16.87 -13.39
CA TYR A 219 2.83 -17.57 -12.62
C TYR A 219 2.30 -16.78 -11.41
N GLY A 220 2.78 -15.55 -11.19
CA GLY A 220 2.41 -14.75 -10.02
C GLY A 220 2.72 -15.45 -8.70
N VAL A 221 3.81 -16.22 -8.64
CA VAL A 221 4.26 -16.95 -7.44
C VAL A 221 5.50 -16.28 -6.87
N LYS A 222 5.57 -16.06 -5.56
CA LYS A 222 6.75 -15.44 -4.91
C LYS A 222 8.03 -16.21 -5.24
N LEU A 223 9.08 -15.50 -5.68
CA LEU A 223 10.38 -16.10 -6.05
C LEU A 223 10.95 -16.97 -4.93
N LYS A 224 11.00 -16.43 -3.70
CA LYS A 224 11.41 -17.15 -2.49
C LYS A 224 10.65 -18.46 -2.25
N ARG A 225 9.37 -18.54 -2.65
CA ARG A 225 8.57 -19.77 -2.50
C ARG A 225 8.93 -20.79 -3.57
N LEU A 226 9.08 -20.36 -4.82
CA LEU A 226 9.57 -21.22 -5.90
C LEU A 226 10.93 -21.80 -5.57
N ALA A 227 11.87 -20.95 -5.15
CA ALA A 227 13.22 -21.36 -4.74
C ALA A 227 13.15 -22.45 -3.66
N LYS A 228 12.36 -22.20 -2.61
CA LYS A 228 12.15 -23.17 -1.51
C LYS A 228 11.53 -24.50 -1.97
N TYR A 229 10.54 -24.48 -2.86
CA TYR A 229 9.89 -25.72 -3.32
C TYR A 229 10.80 -26.60 -4.16
N ASN A 230 11.84 -26.02 -4.75
CA ASN A 230 12.73 -26.69 -5.67
C ASN A 230 14.13 -26.93 -5.08
N GLY A 231 14.37 -26.52 -3.83
CA GLY A 231 15.68 -26.65 -3.20
C GLY A 231 16.77 -25.81 -3.87
N LEU A 232 16.38 -24.69 -4.48
CA LEU A 232 17.26 -23.80 -5.23
C LEU A 232 17.45 -22.47 -4.49
N GLY A 233 18.56 -21.78 -4.77
CA GLY A 233 18.73 -20.36 -4.56
C GLY A 233 17.93 -19.52 -5.56
N GLU A 234 17.60 -18.28 -5.21
CA GLU A 234 16.81 -17.37 -6.06
C GLU A 234 17.53 -16.96 -7.36
N ARG A 235 18.85 -17.14 -7.42
CA ARG A 235 19.72 -16.78 -8.54
C ARG A 235 20.40 -17.99 -9.20
N ASP A 236 20.02 -19.20 -8.79
CA ASP A 236 20.60 -20.41 -9.35
C ASP A 236 20.23 -20.51 -10.83
N ALA A 237 21.19 -20.91 -11.66
CA ALA A 237 20.95 -21.15 -13.07
C ALA A 237 20.03 -22.37 -13.24
N LEU A 238 19.08 -22.28 -14.17
CA LEU A 238 18.17 -23.37 -14.51
C LEU A 238 18.60 -24.05 -15.80
N GLN A 239 18.41 -25.35 -15.88
CA GLN A 239 18.66 -26.12 -17.10
C GLN A 239 17.40 -26.21 -17.95
N ALA A 240 17.52 -26.03 -19.26
CA ALA A 240 16.39 -26.23 -20.18
C ALA A 240 15.84 -27.66 -20.02
N GLY A 241 14.51 -27.80 -19.93
CA GLY A 241 13.85 -29.07 -19.66
C GLY A 241 13.73 -29.44 -18.17
N GLN A 242 14.40 -28.71 -17.26
CA GLN A 242 14.24 -28.92 -15.82
C GLN A 242 12.80 -28.65 -15.39
N ARG A 243 12.27 -29.49 -14.50
CA ARG A 243 10.92 -29.33 -13.94
C ARG A 243 10.96 -28.53 -12.64
N ILE A 244 10.21 -27.44 -12.60
CA ILE A 244 10.08 -26.53 -11.46
C ILE A 244 8.70 -26.66 -10.83
N TRP A 245 8.63 -26.98 -9.55
CA TRP A 245 7.42 -27.01 -8.76
C TRP A 245 6.91 -25.59 -8.47
N LEU A 246 5.65 -25.34 -8.83
CA LEU A 246 4.95 -24.06 -8.62
C LEU A 246 4.12 -24.03 -7.33
N ARG A 247 4.19 -25.12 -6.56
CA ARG A 247 3.53 -25.34 -5.28
C ARG A 247 4.37 -26.32 -4.46
N LYS A 248 4.09 -26.44 -3.15
CA LYS A 248 4.81 -27.38 -2.28
C LYS A 248 4.67 -28.82 -2.86
N PRO A 249 5.77 -29.53 -3.15
CA PRO A 249 5.71 -30.93 -3.55
C PRO A 249 5.04 -31.76 -2.45
N ARG A 250 4.32 -32.81 -2.85
CA ARG A 250 3.78 -33.80 -1.92
C ARG A 250 4.88 -34.77 -1.50
#